data_AF-A0A358DTW7-F1
#
_entry.id   AF-A0A358DTW7-F1
#
_cell.length_a   1.000
_cell.length_b   1.000
_cell.length_c   1.000
_cell.angle_alpha   90.00
_cell.angle_beta   90.00
_cell.angle_gamma   90.00
#
_symmetry.space_group_name_H-M   'P 1'
#
loop_
_entity.id
_entity.type
_entity.pdbx_description
1 polymer ?
#
loop_
_entity_poly.entity_id
_entity_poly.type
_entity_poly.pdbx_seq_one_letter_code
_entity_poly.pdbx_strand_id
1 'polypeptide(L)'
;RLARAARHVLLHQRHQLDLKGHRLRNAVHLCVMEETNRLQSLDRRLREAHPLTRLRKDRLKLGRLNDRLNDYHPRFGLAEARHDWERLSGRLGDAAQRRLQSETDALAHLAQRLDSASPLKVLARGYSLVENEKGNPVGSTRELTPDQKVTLRFTDGRAKVRVEDVHRDG
;
A
#
# COMPACT_ATOMS: atom_id res chain seq x y z
N ARG A 1 80.26 71.34 23.09
CA ARG A 1 79.04 71.55 22.27
C ARG A 1 79.05 70.72 20.96
N LEU A 2 80.18 70.60 20.26
CA LEU A 2 80.32 69.83 19.01
C LEU A 2 79.96 68.32 19.12
N ALA A 3 80.33 67.65 20.21
CA ALA A 3 80.04 66.22 20.39
C ALA A 3 78.54 65.88 20.55
N ARG A 4 77.69 66.85 20.90
CA ARG A 4 76.21 66.65 20.93
C ARG A 4 75.61 66.81 19.53
N ALA A 5 76.08 67.78 18.74
CA ALA A 5 75.66 67.98 17.36
C ALA A 5 76.03 66.80 16.45
N ALA A 6 77.27 66.28 16.57
CA ALA A 6 77.71 65.10 15.81
C ALA A 6 76.88 63.83 16.15
N ARG A 7 76.53 63.64 17.43
CA ARG A 7 75.65 62.54 17.85
C ARG A 7 74.23 62.68 17.29
N HIS A 8 73.70 63.90 17.23
CA HIS A 8 72.38 64.14 16.65
C HIS A 8 72.36 63.86 15.13
N VAL A 9 73.40 64.26 14.40
CA VAL A 9 73.54 63.97 12.96
C VAL A 9 73.67 62.47 12.70
N LEU A 10 74.47 61.75 13.50
CA LEU A 10 74.61 60.29 13.38
C LEU A 10 73.30 59.54 13.68
N LEU A 11 72.54 59.97 14.70
CA LEU A 11 71.23 59.40 15.01
C LEU A 11 70.23 59.66 13.88
N HIS A 12 70.26 60.86 13.29
CA HIS A 12 69.41 61.18 12.14
C HIS A 12 69.77 60.33 10.91
N GLN A 13 71.06 60.17 10.61
CA GLN A 13 71.54 59.33 9.51
C GLN A 13 71.17 57.84 9.71
N ARG A 14 71.28 57.33 10.94
CA ARG A 14 70.87 55.96 11.28
C ARG A 14 69.36 55.75 11.11
N HIS A 15 68.55 56.68 11.58
CA HIS A 15 67.10 56.64 11.36
C HIS A 15 66.72 56.70 9.88
N GLN A 16 67.41 57.52 9.08
CA GLN A 16 67.22 57.56 7.62
C GLN A 16 67.58 56.23 6.94
N LEU A 17 68.63 55.54 7.41
CA LEU A 17 69.00 54.21 6.92
C LEU A 17 67.97 53.15 7.33
N ASP A 18 67.46 53.21 8.55
CA ASP A 18 66.41 52.29 9.02
C ASP A 18 65.12 52.48 8.21
N LEU A 19 64.69 53.72 7.98
CA LEU A 19 63.53 54.03 7.14
C LEU A 19 63.71 53.55 5.69
N LYS A 20 64.88 53.78 5.09
CA LYS A 20 65.19 53.27 3.75
C LYS A 20 65.21 51.73 3.73
N GLY A 21 65.78 51.09 4.75
CA GLY A 21 65.81 49.64 4.91
C GLY A 21 64.43 49.01 5.13
N HIS A 22 63.53 49.69 5.83
CA HIS A 22 62.13 49.27 5.98
C HIS A 22 61.36 49.43 4.66
N ARG A 23 61.55 50.52 3.93
CA ARG A 23 60.93 50.74 2.61
C ARG A 23 61.36 49.71 1.59
N LEU A 24 62.66 49.39 1.54
CA LEU A 24 63.19 48.35 0.64
C LEU A 24 62.61 46.97 0.99
N ARG A 25 62.57 46.60 2.28
CA ARG A 25 61.95 45.34 2.71
C ARG A 25 60.47 45.25 2.36
N ASN A 26 59.72 46.33 2.57
CA ASN A 26 58.31 46.38 2.21
C ASN A 26 58.11 46.31 0.69
N ALA A 27 58.92 47.00 -0.10
CA ALA A 27 58.86 46.94 -1.57
C ALA A 27 59.15 45.53 -2.09
N VAL A 28 60.18 44.86 -1.54
CA VAL A 28 60.50 43.46 -1.88
C VAL A 28 59.35 42.54 -1.48
N HIS A 29 58.78 42.69 -0.28
CA HIS A 29 57.66 41.89 0.17
C HIS A 29 56.42 42.06 -0.74
N LEU A 30 56.09 43.29 -1.14
CA LEU A 30 54.98 43.57 -2.05
C LEU A 30 55.21 42.95 -3.44
N CYS A 31 56.42 43.03 -3.98
CA CYS A 31 56.76 42.42 -5.27
C CYS A 31 56.67 40.89 -5.21
N VAL A 32 57.16 40.26 -4.15
CA VAL A 32 57.03 38.81 -3.94
C VAL A 32 55.56 38.40 -3.79
N MET A 33 54.76 39.20 -3.07
CA MET A 33 53.31 38.97 -2.97
C MET A 33 52.61 39.07 -4.34
N GLU A 34 52.99 40.03 -5.17
CA GLU A 34 52.39 40.22 -6.49
C GLU A 34 52.73 39.05 -7.43
N GLU A 35 53.98 38.60 -7.43
CA GLU A 35 54.41 37.44 -8.23
C GLU A 35 53.79 36.13 -7.75
N THR A 36 53.68 35.93 -6.43
CA THR A 36 53.00 34.75 -5.88
C THR A 36 51.51 34.74 -6.23
N ASN A 37 50.83 35.88 -6.14
CA ASN A 37 49.43 36.00 -6.57
C ASN A 37 49.28 35.73 -8.08
N ARG A 38 50.22 36.21 -8.89
CA ARG A 38 50.24 35.97 -10.33
C ARG A 38 50.40 34.48 -10.65
N LEU A 39 51.35 33.81 -10.00
CA LEU A 39 51.55 32.36 -10.12
C LEU A 39 50.32 31.57 -9.69
N GLN A 40 49.69 31.91 -8.57
CA GLN A 40 48.44 31.27 -8.13
C GLN A 40 47.30 31.45 -9.14
N SER A 41 47.20 32.64 -9.74
CA SER A 41 46.18 32.91 -10.76
C SER A 41 46.39 32.09 -12.04
N LEU A 42 47.66 31.93 -12.46
CA LEU A 42 48.03 31.13 -13.63
C LEU A 42 47.84 29.64 -13.38
N ASP A 43 48.23 29.14 -12.21
CA ASP A 43 48.00 27.75 -11.81
C ASP A 43 46.50 27.44 -11.75
N ARG A 44 45.69 28.34 -11.18
CA ARG A 44 44.23 28.21 -11.18
C ARG A 44 43.66 28.15 -12.61
N ARG A 45 44.09 29.06 -13.49
CA ARG A 45 43.66 29.06 -14.90
C ARG A 45 44.07 27.80 -15.64
N LEU A 46 45.28 27.28 -15.39
CA LEU A 46 45.75 26.03 -15.96
C LEU A 46 44.90 24.85 -15.49
N ARG A 47 44.59 24.76 -14.18
CA ARG A 47 43.74 23.71 -13.62
C ARG A 47 42.29 23.77 -14.13
N GLU A 48 41.77 24.98 -14.32
CA GLU A 48 40.43 25.24 -14.86
C GLU A 48 40.35 24.94 -16.37
N ALA A 49 41.38 25.31 -17.13
CA ALA A 49 41.50 25.01 -18.56
C ALA A 49 41.91 23.56 -18.83
N HIS A 50 42.36 22.83 -17.79
CA HIS A 50 42.85 21.47 -17.94
C HIS A 50 41.72 20.54 -18.43
N PRO A 51 41.89 19.88 -19.60
CA PRO A 51 40.84 19.05 -20.20
C PRO A 51 40.40 17.89 -19.30
N LEU A 52 41.31 17.33 -18.49
CA LEU A 52 40.97 16.27 -17.52
C LEU A 52 39.97 16.73 -16.44
N THR A 53 40.02 17.98 -15.99
CA THR A 53 39.09 18.50 -14.98
C THR A 53 37.67 18.58 -15.56
N ARG A 54 37.56 19.01 -16.82
CA ARG A 54 36.30 19.05 -17.56
C ARG A 54 35.75 17.65 -17.81
N LEU A 55 36.59 16.74 -18.30
CA LEU A 55 36.23 15.33 -18.52
C LEU A 55 35.74 14.65 -17.23
N ARG A 56 36.39 14.92 -16.09
CA ARG A 56 35.97 14.37 -14.79
C ARG A 56 34.60 14.91 -14.37
N LYS A 57 34.34 16.21 -14.55
CA LYS A 57 33.02 16.81 -14.28
C LYS A 57 31.93 16.21 -15.17
N ASP A 58 32.22 16.04 -16.46
CA ASP A 58 31.26 15.50 -17.40
C ASP A 58 30.99 14.01 -17.15
N ARG A 59 32.01 13.23 -16.76
CA ARG A 59 31.85 11.83 -16.32
C ARG A 59 31.00 11.72 -15.06
N LEU A 60 31.18 12.62 -14.08
CA LEU A 60 30.33 12.67 -12.88
C LEU A 60 28.88 13.05 -13.22
N LYS A 61 28.67 13.99 -14.16
CA LYS A 61 27.32 14.34 -14.64
C LYS A 61 26.65 13.16 -15.35
N LEU A 62 27.39 12.46 -16.22
CA LEU A 62 26.89 11.26 -16.90
C LEU A 62 26.55 10.16 -15.92
N GLY A 63 27.40 9.93 -14.89
CA GLY A 63 27.11 9.00 -13.81
C GLY A 63 25.80 9.35 -13.10
N ARG A 64 25.62 10.60 -12.67
CA ARG A 64 24.38 11.06 -12.01
C ARG A 64 23.14 10.95 -12.89
N LEU A 65 23.26 11.24 -14.19
CA LEU A 65 22.15 11.09 -15.15
C LEU A 65 21.80 9.62 -15.34
N ASN A 66 22.80 8.75 -15.42
CA ASN A 66 22.63 7.31 -15.51
C ASN A 66 21.99 6.74 -14.23
N ASP A 67 22.43 7.19 -13.06
CA ASP A 67 21.86 6.78 -11.76
C ASP A 67 20.39 7.20 -11.68
N ARG A 68 20.06 8.45 -12.03
CA ARG A 68 18.65 8.88 -12.11
C ARG A 68 17.86 8.06 -13.11
N LEU A 69 18.41 7.80 -14.30
CA LEU A 69 17.72 7.01 -15.31
C LEU A 69 17.46 5.56 -14.86
N ASN A 70 18.38 5.00 -14.08
CA ASN A 70 18.24 3.68 -13.47
C ASN A 70 17.23 3.67 -12.31
N ASP A 71 17.23 4.69 -11.46
CA ASP A 71 16.27 4.84 -10.36
C ASP A 71 14.84 5.02 -10.89
N TYR A 72 14.69 5.76 -12.00
CA TYR A 72 13.42 5.93 -12.68
C TYR A 72 13.12 4.85 -13.71
N HIS A 73 13.94 3.79 -13.85
CA HIS A 73 13.77 2.85 -14.96
C HIS A 73 12.44 2.12 -14.80
N PRO A 74 11.45 2.38 -15.67
CA PRO A 74 10.08 1.92 -15.48
C PRO A 74 9.95 0.40 -15.57
N ARG A 75 10.99 -0.32 -16.00
CA ARG A 75 10.97 -1.79 -16.11
C ARG A 75 10.92 -2.49 -14.76
N PHE A 76 11.58 -1.95 -13.72
CA PHE A 76 11.52 -2.55 -12.39
C PHE A 76 10.18 -2.26 -11.71
N GLY A 77 9.74 -0.99 -11.72
CA GLY A 77 8.44 -0.62 -11.17
C GLY A 77 7.26 -1.28 -11.89
N LEU A 78 7.33 -1.46 -13.21
CA LEU A 78 6.25 -2.09 -13.98
C LEU A 78 6.21 -3.61 -13.78
N ALA A 79 7.35 -4.28 -13.60
CA ALA A 79 7.40 -5.71 -13.28
C ALA A 79 6.84 -5.98 -11.88
N GLU A 80 7.22 -5.17 -10.89
CA GLU A 80 6.71 -5.26 -9.53
C GLU A 80 5.21 -4.94 -9.47
N ALA A 81 4.78 -3.84 -10.10
CA ALA A 81 3.36 -3.50 -10.19
C ALA A 81 2.53 -4.57 -10.92
N ARG A 82 3.09 -5.20 -11.96
CA ARG A 82 2.43 -6.32 -12.66
C ARG A 82 2.32 -7.55 -11.75
N HIS A 83 3.37 -7.88 -11.02
CA HIS A 83 3.35 -9.00 -10.08
C HIS A 83 2.33 -8.78 -8.95
N ASP A 84 2.27 -7.56 -8.41
CA ASP A 84 1.28 -7.16 -7.44
C ASP A 84 -0.15 -7.23 -7.98
N TRP A 85 -0.35 -6.79 -9.23
CA TRP A 85 -1.63 -6.88 -9.90
C TRP A 85 -2.08 -8.34 -10.10
N GLU A 86 -1.20 -9.21 -10.59
CA GLU A 86 -1.49 -10.64 -10.77
C GLU A 86 -1.83 -11.31 -9.43
N ARG A 87 -1.08 -11.00 -8.37
CA ARG A 87 -1.34 -11.49 -7.01
C ARG A 87 -2.68 -11.02 -6.45
N LEU A 88 -2.99 -9.73 -6.57
CA LEU A 88 -4.25 -9.15 -6.08
C LEU A 88 -5.45 -9.66 -6.88
N SER A 89 -5.31 -9.79 -8.20
CA SER A 89 -6.33 -10.34 -9.09
C SER A 89 -6.64 -11.80 -8.75
N GLY A 90 -5.62 -12.64 -8.57
CA GLY A 90 -5.80 -14.03 -8.15
C GLY A 90 -6.51 -14.16 -6.80
N ARG A 91 -6.08 -13.37 -5.80
CA ARG A 91 -6.72 -13.35 -4.47
C ARG A 91 -8.18 -12.91 -4.52
N LEU A 92 -8.52 -11.95 -5.38
CA LEU A 92 -9.89 -11.50 -5.57
C LEU A 92 -10.76 -12.61 -6.18
N GLY A 93 -10.25 -13.29 -7.21
CA GLY A 93 -10.93 -14.42 -7.84
C GLY A 93 -11.23 -15.54 -6.85
N ASP A 94 -10.22 -15.97 -6.09
CA ASP A 94 -10.38 -17.02 -5.08
C ASP A 94 -11.36 -16.64 -3.97
N ALA A 95 -11.33 -15.38 -3.52
CA ALA A 95 -12.24 -14.89 -2.48
C ALA A 95 -13.68 -14.82 -3.00
N ALA A 96 -13.87 -14.35 -4.23
CA ALA A 96 -15.19 -14.29 -4.87
C ALA A 96 -15.78 -15.70 -5.07
N GLN A 97 -14.98 -16.66 -5.53
CA GLN A 97 -15.43 -18.04 -5.73
C GLN A 97 -15.78 -18.72 -4.40
N ARG A 98 -14.98 -18.54 -3.36
CA ARG A 98 -15.29 -19.04 -2.01
C ARG A 98 -16.57 -18.43 -1.44
N ARG A 99 -16.76 -17.12 -1.62
CA ARG A 99 -17.99 -16.42 -1.21
C ARG A 99 -19.19 -17.02 -1.93
N LEU A 100 -19.12 -17.13 -3.25
CA LEU A 100 -20.22 -17.67 -4.05
C LEU A 100 -20.57 -19.10 -3.61
N GLN A 101 -19.58 -19.97 -3.44
CA GLN A 101 -19.81 -21.34 -3.00
C GLN A 101 -20.49 -21.40 -1.61
N SER A 102 -20.05 -20.58 -0.67
CA SER A 102 -20.64 -20.52 0.66
C SER A 102 -22.11 -20.06 0.63
N GLU A 103 -22.43 -19.07 -0.21
CA GLU A 103 -23.81 -18.57 -0.35
C GLU A 103 -24.69 -19.60 -1.08
N THR A 104 -24.16 -20.31 -2.09
CA THR A 104 -24.90 -21.38 -2.77
C THR A 104 -25.20 -22.54 -1.83
N ASP A 105 -24.25 -22.94 -0.99
CA ASP A 105 -24.44 -24.02 -0.02
C ASP A 105 -25.45 -23.60 1.06
N ALA A 106 -25.38 -22.35 1.55
CA ALA A 106 -26.34 -21.81 2.49
C ALA A 106 -27.76 -21.78 1.89
N LEU A 107 -27.90 -21.37 0.63
CA LEU A 107 -29.17 -21.37 -0.09
C LEU A 107 -29.73 -22.78 -0.24
N ALA A 108 -28.90 -23.75 -0.63
CA ALA A 108 -29.30 -25.16 -0.77
C ALA A 108 -29.79 -25.73 0.56
N HIS A 109 -29.09 -25.43 1.67
CA HIS A 109 -29.52 -25.84 3.00
C HIS A 109 -30.86 -25.20 3.41
N LEU A 110 -31.04 -23.90 3.14
CA LEU A 110 -32.31 -23.21 3.43
C LEU A 110 -33.46 -23.80 2.61
N ALA A 111 -33.23 -24.08 1.32
CA ALA A 111 -34.20 -24.73 0.45
C ALA A 111 -34.57 -26.12 0.98
N GLN A 112 -33.60 -26.92 1.40
CA GLN A 112 -33.85 -28.24 1.98
C GLN A 112 -34.64 -28.16 3.30
N ARG A 113 -34.38 -27.17 4.14
CA ARG A 113 -35.16 -26.93 5.38
C ARG A 113 -36.59 -26.53 5.06
N LEU A 114 -36.80 -25.64 4.08
CA LEU A 114 -38.13 -25.23 3.63
C LEU A 114 -38.90 -26.43 3.05
N ASP A 115 -38.22 -27.26 2.26
CA ASP A 115 -38.77 -28.49 1.70
C ASP A 115 -39.19 -29.49 2.79
N SER A 116 -38.39 -29.63 3.85
CA SER A 116 -38.70 -30.52 4.97
C SER A 116 -39.84 -30.00 5.85
N ALA A 117 -40.01 -28.68 5.90
CA ALA A 117 -41.08 -28.02 6.65
C ALA A 117 -42.38 -27.89 5.85
N SER A 118 -42.40 -28.25 4.56
CA SER A 118 -43.57 -28.08 3.69
C SER A 118 -44.57 -29.24 3.85
N PRO A 119 -45.80 -29.00 4.33
CA PRO A 119 -46.85 -30.01 4.46
C PRO A 119 -47.18 -30.69 3.11
N LEU A 120 -46.93 -30.01 1.99
CA LEU A 120 -47.17 -30.53 0.64
C LEU A 120 -46.30 -31.74 0.30
N LYS A 121 -45.06 -31.83 0.81
CA LYS A 121 -44.18 -32.99 0.56
C LYS A 121 -44.55 -34.20 1.41
N VAL A 122 -45.10 -33.97 2.60
CA VAL A 122 -45.69 -35.05 3.42
C VAL A 122 -46.91 -35.62 2.70
N LEU A 123 -47.77 -34.74 2.17
CA LEU A 123 -48.91 -35.17 1.35
C LEU A 123 -48.48 -35.97 0.10
N ALA A 124 -47.40 -35.55 -0.57
CA ALA A 124 -46.89 -36.20 -1.78
C ALA A 124 -46.33 -37.62 -1.56
N ARG A 125 -46.05 -38.00 -0.31
CA ARG A 125 -45.64 -39.36 0.06
C ARG A 125 -46.81 -40.31 0.34
N GLY A 126 -48.05 -39.89 0.03
CA GLY A 126 -49.26 -40.70 0.20
C GLY A 126 -49.93 -40.54 1.57
N TYR A 127 -49.51 -39.57 2.39
CA TYR A 127 -50.18 -39.23 3.63
C TYR A 127 -51.30 -38.22 3.37
N SER A 128 -52.40 -38.31 4.10
CA SER A 128 -53.48 -37.33 4.07
C SER A 128 -53.47 -36.49 5.33
N LEU A 129 -53.63 -35.17 5.20
CA LEU A 129 -53.81 -34.28 6.36
C LEU A 129 -55.29 -34.30 6.77
N VAL A 130 -55.56 -34.68 8.01
CA VAL A 130 -56.92 -34.65 8.57
C VAL A 130 -57.17 -33.26 9.13
N GLU A 131 -58.15 -32.54 8.58
CA GLU A 131 -58.59 -31.22 9.04
C GLU A 131 -59.96 -31.36 9.73
N ASN A 132 -60.15 -30.69 10.87
CA ASN A 132 -61.47 -30.61 11.52
C ASN A 132 -62.41 -29.65 10.77
N GLU A 133 -63.66 -29.50 11.22
CA GLU A 133 -64.64 -28.60 10.59
C GLU A 133 -64.21 -27.12 10.57
N LYS A 134 -63.25 -26.73 11.43
CA LYS A 134 -62.68 -25.37 11.48
C LYS A 134 -61.46 -25.21 10.56
N GLY A 135 -61.02 -26.27 9.88
CA GLY A 135 -59.85 -26.27 9.00
C GLY A 135 -58.51 -26.44 9.72
N ASN A 136 -58.51 -26.80 11.01
CA ASN A 136 -57.28 -27.03 11.76
C ASN A 136 -56.84 -28.50 11.62
N PRO A 137 -55.54 -28.77 11.44
CA PRO A 137 -55.03 -30.14 11.34
C PRO A 137 -55.15 -30.87 12.68
N VAL A 138 -55.61 -32.12 12.62
CA VAL A 138 -55.80 -33.02 13.76
C VAL A 138 -54.60 -33.96 13.84
N GLY A 139 -53.81 -33.83 14.90
CA GLY A 139 -52.57 -34.60 15.09
C GLY A 139 -52.71 -35.84 15.97
N SER A 140 -53.86 -36.04 16.63
CA SER A 140 -54.09 -37.12 17.58
C SER A 140 -55.48 -37.73 17.46
N THR A 141 -55.58 -39.05 17.65
CA THR A 141 -56.85 -39.76 17.78
C THR A 141 -57.65 -39.34 19.02
N ARG A 142 -57.04 -38.62 19.98
CA ARG A 142 -57.76 -38.05 21.14
C ARG A 142 -58.66 -36.87 20.79
N GLU A 143 -58.39 -36.21 19.68
CA GLU A 143 -59.14 -35.05 19.19
C GLU A 143 -60.29 -35.44 18.26
N LEU A 144 -60.44 -36.75 17.97
CA LEU A 144 -61.50 -37.30 17.14
C LEU A 144 -62.58 -37.97 17.98
N THR A 145 -63.83 -37.76 17.59
CA THR A 145 -65.00 -38.46 18.14
C THR A 145 -65.70 -39.28 17.05
N PRO A 146 -66.31 -40.43 17.38
CA PRO A 146 -67.17 -41.16 16.44
C PRO A 146 -68.28 -40.24 15.89
N ASP A 147 -68.66 -40.48 14.63
CA ASP A 147 -69.63 -39.71 13.83
C ASP A 147 -69.21 -38.26 13.50
N GLN A 148 -67.99 -37.83 13.87
CA GLN A 148 -67.45 -36.52 13.53
C GLN A 148 -67.14 -36.39 12.04
N LYS A 149 -67.49 -35.26 11.43
CA LYS A 149 -67.09 -34.93 10.05
C LYS A 149 -65.70 -34.33 10.05
N VAL A 150 -64.83 -34.86 9.20
CA VAL A 150 -63.48 -34.37 8.99
C VAL A 150 -63.19 -34.27 7.49
N THR A 151 -62.25 -33.40 7.14
CA THR A 151 -61.79 -33.24 5.75
C THR A 151 -60.41 -33.82 5.62
N LEU A 152 -60.25 -34.79 4.73
CA LEU A 152 -58.95 -35.30 4.32
C LEU A 152 -58.43 -34.43 3.19
N ARG A 153 -57.23 -33.90 3.34
CA ARG A 153 -56.53 -33.16 2.30
C ARG A 153 -55.42 -34.03 1.73
N PHE A 154 -55.45 -34.20 0.42
CA PHE A 154 -54.47 -34.91 -0.39
C PHE A 154 -53.67 -33.92 -1.24
N THR A 155 -52.68 -34.39 -2.00
CA THR A 155 -51.92 -33.56 -2.93
C THR A 155 -52.76 -32.98 -4.06
N ASP A 156 -53.75 -33.72 -4.51
CA ASP A 156 -54.56 -33.49 -5.71
C ASP A 156 -55.99 -33.03 -5.38
N GLY A 157 -56.42 -33.10 -4.12
CA GLY A 157 -57.79 -32.78 -3.76
C GLY A 157 -58.12 -32.83 -2.28
N ARG A 158 -59.43 -32.74 -1.98
CA ARG A 158 -59.99 -32.82 -0.63
C ARG A 158 -61.18 -33.78 -0.64
N ALA A 159 -61.27 -34.65 0.36
CA ALA A 159 -62.41 -35.53 0.57
C ALA A 159 -63.05 -35.26 1.93
N LYS A 160 -64.38 -35.20 1.99
CA LYS A 160 -65.12 -35.11 3.26
C LYS A 160 -65.48 -36.52 3.68
N VAL A 161 -65.10 -36.88 4.90
CA VAL A 161 -65.35 -38.21 5.48
C VAL A 161 -65.93 -38.05 6.88
N ARG A 162 -66.50 -39.15 7.38
CA ARG A 162 -67.02 -39.24 8.74
C ARG A 162 -66.24 -40.30 9.49
N VAL A 163 -65.90 -40.02 10.74
CA VAL A 163 -65.22 -40.96 11.62
C VAL A 163 -66.22 -42.04 12.02
N GLU A 164 -65.98 -43.29 11.64
CA GLU A 164 -66.85 -44.41 12.02
C GLU A 164 -66.51 -44.93 13.42
N ASP A 165 -65.22 -45.13 13.71
CA ASP A 165 -64.75 -45.61 15.01
C ASP A 165 -63.34 -45.09 15.33
N VAL A 166 -63.02 -44.96 16.62
CA VAL A 166 -61.73 -44.40 17.10
C VAL A 166 -61.08 -45.38 18.07
N HIS A 167 -60.05 -46.07 17.59
CA HIS A 167 -59.22 -46.95 18.40
C HIS A 167 -57.97 -46.21 18.91
N ARG A 168 -57.64 -46.42 20.18
CA ARG A 168 -56.49 -45.77 20.85
C ARG A 168 -55.49 -46.85 21.23
N ASP A 169 -54.47 -47.02 20.40
CA ASP A 169 -53.32 -47.85 20.74
C ASP A 169 -52.46 -47.07 21.74
N GLY A 170 -52.29 -47.64 22.93
CA GLY A 170 -51.56 -47.06 24.07
C GLY A 170 -50.07 -47.31 23.99
#